data_AF-A0A5C7XHY9-F1
#
_entry.id   AF-A0A5C7XHY9-F1
#
_cell.length_a   1.000
_cell.length_b   1.000
_cell.length_c   1.000
_cell.angle_alpha   90.00
_cell.angle_beta   90.00
_cell.angle_gamma   90.00
#
_symmetry.space_group_name_H-M   'P 1'
#
loop_
_entity.id
_entity.type
_entity.pdbx_description
1 polymer ?
#
loop_
_entity_poly.entity_id
_entity_poly.type
_entity_poly.pdbx_seq_one_letter_code
_entity_poly.pdbx_strand_id
1 'polypeptide(L)'
;MLAALALALYPAFVLGTVYNATTRSDLPGGRHGPKDAYRHSLASAIVAYTGSPRWVEWVTYAMEGEGGADPARAMDAHNNRIGARIGAEAESWDAMRTEILAAVERGGVEVDDPNRITWLPRERWQERLY
;
A
#
# COMPACT_ATOMS: atom_id res chain seq x y z
N MET A 1 -22.77 -2.93 -19.85
CA MET A 1 -23.37 -2.29 -18.66
C MET A 1 -22.84 -2.88 -17.35
N LEU A 2 -22.89 -4.20 -17.14
CA LEU A 2 -22.34 -4.85 -15.94
C LEU A 2 -20.81 -4.71 -15.78
N ALA A 3 -20.04 -4.86 -16.86
CA ALA A 3 -18.59 -4.67 -16.84
C ALA A 3 -18.17 -3.24 -16.47
N ALA A 4 -18.91 -2.22 -16.94
CA ALA A 4 -18.65 -0.82 -16.60
C ALA A 4 -18.95 -0.49 -15.13
N LEU A 5 -20.01 -1.11 -14.57
CA LEU A 5 -20.32 -1.02 -13.14
C LEU A 5 -19.23 -1.69 -12.28
N ALA A 6 -18.76 -2.87 -12.66
CA ALA A 6 -17.67 -3.54 -11.97
C ALA A 6 -16.35 -2.73 -11.99
N LEU A 7 -16.03 -2.10 -13.14
CA LEU A 7 -14.86 -1.23 -13.30
C LEU A 7 -14.88 0.00 -12.40
N ALA A 8 -16.06 0.52 -12.03
CA ALA A 8 -16.19 1.66 -11.12
C ALA A 8 -16.32 1.23 -9.65
N LEU A 9 -17.07 0.15 -9.38
CA LEU A 9 -17.33 -0.33 -8.02
C LEU A 9 -16.09 -0.91 -7.35
N TYR A 10 -15.23 -1.59 -8.11
CA TYR A 10 -14.05 -2.23 -7.54
C TYR A 10 -13.03 -1.21 -7.00
N PRO A 11 -12.60 -0.18 -7.76
CA PRO A 11 -11.76 0.88 -7.20
C PRO A 11 -12.40 1.59 -6.01
N ALA A 12 -13.71 1.84 -6.04
CA ALA A 12 -14.43 2.45 -4.92
C ALA A 12 -14.41 1.56 -3.66
N PHE A 13 -14.56 0.24 -3.82
CA PHE A 13 -14.44 -0.73 -2.72
C PHE A 13 -13.03 -0.73 -2.12
N VAL A 14 -12.00 -0.80 -2.96
CA VAL A 14 -10.59 -0.79 -2.52
C VAL A 14 -10.30 0.50 -1.76
N LEU A 15 -10.59 1.66 -2.36
CA LEU A 15 -10.34 2.96 -1.74
C LEU A 15 -11.14 3.12 -0.44
N GLY A 16 -12.44 2.80 -0.46
CA GLY A 16 -13.28 2.90 0.73
C GLY A 16 -12.75 2.06 1.89
N THR A 17 -12.32 0.83 1.62
CA THR A 17 -11.74 -0.08 2.61
C THR A 17 -10.42 0.45 3.17
N VAL A 18 -9.52 0.87 2.28
CA VAL A 18 -8.18 1.38 2.64
C VAL A 18 -8.28 2.66 3.45
N TYR A 19 -9.08 3.64 3.03
CA TYR A 19 -9.25 4.90 3.76
C TYR A 19 -9.91 4.67 5.12
N ASN A 20 -10.93 3.83 5.19
CA ASN A 20 -11.58 3.45 6.45
C ASN A 20 -10.61 2.79 7.45
N ALA A 21 -9.67 1.97 6.98
CA ALA A 21 -8.63 1.38 7.83
C ALA A 21 -7.55 2.40 8.22
N THR A 22 -7.02 3.14 7.24
CA THR A 22 -5.92 4.11 7.42
C THR A 22 -6.31 5.25 8.36
N THR A 23 -7.53 5.79 8.23
CA THR A 23 -8.03 6.87 9.09
C THR A 23 -8.26 6.44 10.54
N ARG A 24 -8.47 5.14 10.79
CA ARG A 24 -8.59 4.58 12.14
C ARG A 24 -7.27 4.09 12.72
N SER A 25 -6.18 4.14 11.96
CA SER A 25 -4.86 3.78 12.45
C SER A 25 -4.22 4.94 13.22
N ASP A 26 -3.56 4.60 14.33
CA ASP A 26 -2.77 5.56 15.14
C ASP A 26 -1.36 5.80 14.57
N LEU A 27 -1.07 5.26 13.38
CA LEU A 27 0.22 5.45 12.71
C LEU A 27 0.45 6.94 12.41
N PRO A 28 1.68 7.47 12.50
CA PRO A 28 1.99 8.85 12.14
C PRO A 28 2.33 9.02 10.66
N GLY A 29 2.49 10.26 10.20
CA GLY A 29 3.03 10.59 8.87
C GLY A 29 2.06 10.30 7.73
N GLY A 30 1.09 11.21 7.55
CA GLY A 30 -0.01 11.08 6.58
C GLY A 30 0.45 10.83 5.13
N ARG A 31 1.57 11.44 4.73
CA ARG A 31 2.28 11.17 3.48
C ARG A 31 3.77 11.00 3.75
N HIS A 32 4.40 10.07 3.04
CA HIS A 32 5.81 9.65 3.13
C HIS A 32 6.25 9.05 4.47
N GLY A 33 5.32 8.82 5.41
CA GLY A 33 5.59 8.20 6.70
C GLY A 33 4.90 6.83 6.87
N PRO A 34 4.87 6.29 8.09
CA PRO A 34 4.30 4.97 8.38
C PRO A 34 2.84 4.81 7.96
N LYS A 35 2.00 5.84 8.14
CA LYS A 35 0.59 5.80 7.72
C LYS A 35 0.45 5.71 6.20
N ASP A 36 1.31 6.39 5.46
CA ASP A 36 1.37 6.32 4.00
C ASP A 36 1.79 4.92 3.54
N ALA A 37 2.85 4.38 4.14
CA ALA A 37 3.32 3.03 3.89
C ALA A 37 2.25 1.97 4.18
N TYR A 38 1.49 2.12 5.28
CA TYR A 38 0.33 1.28 5.58
C TYR A 38 -0.76 1.38 4.52
N ARG A 39 -1.11 2.59 4.09
CA ARG A 39 -2.13 2.81 3.06
C ARG A 39 -1.78 2.12 1.75
N HIS A 40 -0.55 2.32 1.26
CA HIS A 40 -0.07 1.79 -0.01
C HIS A 40 0.06 0.26 0.02
N SER A 41 0.69 -0.28 1.06
CA SER A 41 0.82 -1.74 1.23
C SER A 41 -0.54 -2.41 1.41
N LEU A 42 -1.47 -1.84 2.19
CA LEU A 42 -2.82 -2.37 2.36
C LEU A 42 -3.63 -2.35 1.06
N ALA A 43 -3.57 -1.25 0.30
CA ALA A 43 -4.25 -1.16 -0.99
C ALA A 43 -3.77 -2.26 -1.95
N SER A 44 -2.45 -2.45 -2.03
CA SER A 44 -1.82 -3.49 -2.84
C SER A 44 -2.21 -4.89 -2.38
N ALA A 45 -2.25 -5.13 -1.07
CA ALA A 45 -2.65 -6.41 -0.50
C ALA A 45 -4.11 -6.75 -0.83
N ILE A 46 -5.03 -5.80 -0.67
CA ILE A 46 -6.45 -5.99 -1.00
C ILE A 46 -6.62 -6.34 -2.47
N VAL A 47 -5.92 -5.63 -3.36
CA VAL A 47 -5.99 -5.88 -4.81
C VAL A 47 -5.43 -7.26 -5.16
N ALA A 48 -4.31 -7.66 -4.56
CA ALA A 48 -3.72 -8.97 -4.79
C ALA A 48 -4.61 -10.12 -4.25
N TYR A 49 -5.16 -9.95 -3.05
CA TYR A 49 -6.02 -10.95 -2.39
C TYR A 49 -7.36 -11.15 -3.10
N THR A 50 -8.00 -10.06 -3.53
CA THR A 50 -9.33 -10.11 -4.17
C THR A 50 -9.29 -10.30 -5.68
N GLY A 51 -8.11 -10.17 -6.29
CA GLY A 51 -7.93 -10.19 -7.73
C GLY A 51 -6.64 -10.88 -8.12
N SER A 52 -5.58 -10.10 -8.37
CA SER A 52 -4.29 -10.63 -8.80
C SER A 52 -3.15 -9.69 -8.43
N PRO A 53 -1.99 -10.21 -7.99
CA PRO A 53 -0.80 -9.39 -7.80
C PRO A 53 -0.34 -8.68 -9.09
N ARG A 54 -0.66 -9.23 -10.27
CA ARG A 54 -0.36 -8.58 -11.56
C ARG A 54 -1.09 -7.25 -11.76
N TRP A 55 -2.28 -7.10 -11.16
CA TRP A 55 -3.00 -5.82 -11.21
C TRP A 55 -2.28 -4.74 -10.42
N VAL A 56 -1.65 -5.13 -9.30
CA VAL A 56 -0.81 -4.21 -8.50
C VAL A 56 0.41 -3.79 -9.30
N GLU A 57 1.08 -4.71 -10.01
CA GLU A 57 2.22 -4.39 -10.87
C GLU A 57 1.84 -3.37 -11.95
N TRP A 58 0.71 -3.56 -12.63
CA TRP A 58 0.24 -2.63 -13.65
C TRP A 58 -0.10 -1.25 -13.09
N VAL A 59 -0.83 -1.20 -11.97
CA VAL A 59 -1.19 0.08 -11.34
C VAL A 59 0.05 0.78 -10.80
N THR A 60 0.96 0.05 -10.16
CA THR A 60 2.23 0.60 -9.66
C THR A 60 3.07 1.14 -10.81
N TYR A 61 3.19 0.42 -11.92
CA TYR A 61 3.90 0.93 -13.09
C TYR A 61 3.23 2.18 -13.69
N ALA A 62 1.90 2.21 -13.76
CA ALA A 62 1.18 3.37 -14.28
C ALA A 62 1.27 4.60 -13.36
N MET A 63 1.23 4.41 -12.04
CA MET A 63 1.22 5.50 -11.05
C MET A 63 2.61 5.94 -10.63
N GLU A 64 3.57 5.02 -10.52
CA GLU A 64 4.92 5.25 -9.99
C GLU A 64 6.03 5.14 -11.04
N GLY A 65 5.72 4.62 -12.24
CA GLY A 65 6.74 4.27 -13.23
C GLY A 65 7.65 3.16 -12.68
N GLU A 66 8.94 3.20 -13.03
CA GLU A 66 9.97 2.33 -12.42
C GLU A 66 10.45 2.84 -11.04
N GLY A 67 9.81 3.86 -10.45
CA GLY A 67 10.28 4.48 -9.22
C GLY A 67 11.63 5.18 -9.40
N GLY A 68 11.77 5.99 -10.47
CA GLY A 68 13.00 6.69 -10.87
C GLY A 68 13.60 7.65 -9.83
N ALA A 69 14.13 8.80 -10.24
CA ALA A 69 14.89 9.71 -9.34
C ALA A 69 14.09 10.32 -8.15
N ASP A 70 12.83 9.95 -7.94
CA ASP A 70 12.00 10.39 -6.81
C ASP A 70 11.95 9.31 -5.71
N PRO A 71 12.60 9.55 -4.56
CA PRO A 71 12.59 8.61 -3.42
C PRO A 71 11.19 8.26 -2.90
N ALA A 72 10.21 9.15 -3.02
CA ALA A 72 8.85 8.86 -2.57
C ALA A 72 8.19 7.79 -3.45
N ARG A 73 8.33 7.91 -4.78
CA ARG A 73 7.77 6.92 -5.72
C ARG A 73 8.48 5.58 -5.61
N ALA A 74 9.78 5.59 -5.35
CA ALA A 74 10.55 4.37 -5.09
C ALA A 74 10.08 3.66 -3.81
N MET A 75 9.86 4.41 -2.73
CA MET A 75 9.27 3.92 -1.48
C MET A 75 7.87 3.32 -1.69
N ASP A 76 6.99 4.03 -2.40
CA ASP A 76 5.63 3.56 -2.67
C ASP A 76 5.63 2.28 -3.51
N ALA A 77 6.44 2.24 -4.58
CA ALA A 77 6.58 1.04 -5.42
C ALA A 77 7.15 -0.16 -4.65
N HIS A 78 8.08 0.08 -3.73
CA HIS A 78 8.63 -0.95 -2.85
C HIS A 78 7.57 -1.50 -1.88
N ASN A 79 6.85 -0.62 -1.20
CA ASN A 79 5.81 -1.01 -0.25
C ASN A 79 4.62 -1.71 -0.95
N ASN A 80 4.28 -1.30 -2.17
CA ASN A 80 3.27 -1.96 -2.99
C ASN A 80 3.65 -3.42 -3.32
N ARG A 81 4.93 -3.67 -3.66
CA ARG A 81 5.43 -5.03 -3.93
C ARG A 81 5.29 -5.93 -2.71
N ILE A 82 5.67 -5.44 -1.53
CA ILE A 82 5.53 -6.19 -0.27
C ILE A 82 4.05 -6.45 0.04
N GLY A 83 3.20 -5.42 -0.10
CA GLY A 83 1.76 -5.54 0.10
C GLY A 83 1.12 -6.57 -0.83
N ALA A 84 1.45 -6.54 -2.12
CA ALA A 84 0.95 -7.49 -3.11
C ALA A 84 1.32 -8.93 -2.76
N ARG A 85 2.56 -9.18 -2.31
CA ARG A 85 2.99 -10.51 -1.87
C ARG A 85 2.18 -10.99 -0.67
N ILE A 86 2.07 -10.17 0.38
CA ILE A 86 1.29 -10.50 1.58
C ILE A 86 -0.17 -10.80 1.21
N GLY A 87 -0.78 -9.99 0.35
CA GLY A 87 -2.16 -10.20 -0.12
C GLY A 87 -2.32 -11.49 -0.94
N ALA A 88 -1.36 -11.83 -1.79
CA ALA A 88 -1.41 -13.04 -2.61
C ALA A 88 -1.23 -14.34 -1.78
N GLU A 89 -0.51 -14.28 -0.66
CA GLU A 89 -0.22 -15.42 0.20
C GLU A 89 -1.20 -15.56 1.37
N ALA A 90 -2.04 -14.56 1.62
CA ALA A 90 -2.93 -14.54 2.78
C ALA A 90 -4.04 -15.60 2.71
N GLU A 91 -4.18 -16.37 3.78
CA GLU A 91 -5.23 -17.40 3.91
C GLU A 91 -6.61 -16.81 4.22
N SER A 92 -6.67 -15.58 4.72
CA SER A 92 -7.91 -14.89 5.03
C SER A 92 -7.73 -13.38 5.00
N TRP A 93 -8.86 -12.68 4.91
CA TRP A 93 -8.92 -11.22 4.98
C TRP A 93 -8.31 -10.66 6.28
N ASP A 94 -8.60 -11.30 7.41
CA ASP A 94 -8.07 -10.84 8.71
C ASP A 94 -6.58 -11.12 8.84
N ALA A 95 -6.11 -12.29 8.38
CA ALA A 95 -4.69 -12.59 8.32
C ALA A 95 -3.92 -11.58 7.47
N MET A 96 -4.44 -11.22 6.28
CA MET A 96 -3.86 -10.20 5.42
C MET A 96 -3.73 -8.85 6.15
N ARG A 97 -4.81 -8.37 6.78
CA ARG A 97 -4.80 -7.06 7.46
C ARG A 97 -3.85 -7.02 8.64
N THR A 98 -3.84 -8.09 9.45
CA THR A 98 -2.93 -8.22 10.58
C THR A 98 -1.48 -8.25 10.12
N GLU A 99 -1.16 -9.01 9.07
CA GLU A 99 0.21 -9.11 8.56
C GLU A 99 0.69 -7.79 7.95
N ILE A 100 -0.16 -7.04 7.24
CA ILE A 100 0.20 -5.71 6.72
C ILE A 100 0.52 -4.74 7.85
N LEU A 101 -0.31 -4.69 8.89
CA LEU A 101 -0.05 -3.83 10.04
C LEU A 101 1.28 -4.21 10.71
N ALA A 102 1.48 -5.50 10.97
CA ALA A 102 2.70 -6.01 11.57
C ALA A 102 3.95 -5.74 10.69
N ALA A 103 3.82 -5.81 9.36
CA ALA A 103 4.89 -5.48 8.43
C ALA A 103 5.29 -3.99 8.49
N VAL A 104 4.31 -3.09 8.67
CA VAL A 104 4.57 -1.65 8.88
C VAL A 104 5.20 -1.40 10.24
N GLU A 105 4.72 -2.04 11.31
CA GLU A 105 5.29 -1.92 12.65
C GLU A 105 6.75 -2.39 12.72
N ARG A 106 7.12 -3.41 11.94
CA ARG A 106 8.50 -3.90 11.75
C ARG A 106 9.30 -3.11 10.72
N GLY A 107 8.67 -2.15 10.03
CA GLY A 107 9.31 -1.31 9.03
C GLY A 107 10.28 -0.29 9.63
N GLY A 108 10.75 0.64 8.81
CA GLY A 108 11.66 1.68 9.28
C GLY A 108 11.88 2.81 8.29
N VAL A 109 12.66 3.80 8.72
CA VAL A 109 13.12 4.90 7.87
C VAL A 109 14.21 4.37 6.93
N GLU A 110 14.04 4.58 5.62
CA GLU A 110 15.04 4.29 4.58
C GLU A 110 15.64 2.88 4.67
N VAL A 111 14.80 1.89 4.95
CA VAL A 111 15.19 0.48 4.99
C VAL A 111 15.51 -0.03 3.58
N ASP A 112 16.72 -0.62 3.44
CA ASP A 112 17.25 -1.21 2.20
C ASP A 112 16.97 -2.73 2.08
N ASP A 113 16.14 -3.27 2.97
CA ASP A 113 15.74 -4.69 2.93
C ASP A 113 14.55 -4.88 1.97
N PRO A 114 14.67 -5.72 0.92
CA PRO A 114 13.60 -5.99 -0.05
C PRO A 114 12.32 -6.56 0.58
N ASN A 115 12.38 -7.06 1.81
CA ASN A 115 11.27 -7.70 2.52
C ASN A 115 10.72 -6.88 3.69
N ARG A 116 11.23 -5.66 3.93
CA ARG A 116 10.74 -4.79 5.00
C ARG A 116 10.13 -3.52 4.43
N ILE A 117 8.99 -3.14 4.99
CA ILE A 117 8.35 -1.86 4.69
C ILE A 117 9.29 -0.72 5.05
N THR A 118 9.31 0.31 4.20
CA THR A 118 10.16 1.48 4.34
C THR A 118 9.36 2.75 4.23
N TRP A 119 9.83 3.83 4.85
CA TRP A 119 9.29 5.18 4.67
C TRP A 119 10.41 6.22 4.67
N LEU A 120 10.10 7.46 4.28
CA LEU A 120 11.09 8.53 4.24
C LEU A 120 11.42 9.06 5.65
N PRO A 121 12.50 9.83 5.83
CA PRO A 121 12.79 10.52 7.08
C PRO A 121 11.67 11.50 7.45
N ARG A 122 11.51 11.77 8.76
CA ARG A 122 10.39 12.55 9.30
C ARG A 122 10.31 13.97 8.72
N GLU A 123 11.45 14.54 8.37
CA GLU A 123 11.59 15.88 7.79
C GLU A 123 10.94 15.97 6.39
N ARG A 124 10.68 14.81 5.77
CA ARG A 124 10.03 14.68 4.46
C ARG A 124 8.56 14.27 4.57
N TRP A 125 8.05 14.03 5.77
CA TRP A 125 6.63 13.69 5.97
C TRP A 125 5.75 14.90 5.75
N GLN A 126 4.50 14.64 5.37
CA GLN A 126 3.46 15.67 5.30
C GLN A 126 2.26 15.18 6.11
N GLU A 127 1.64 16.06 6.90
CA GLU A 127 0.49 15.70 7.76
C GLU A 127 -0.82 15.53 6.97
N ARG A 128 -0.79 15.74 5.65
CA ARG A 128 -1.92 15.54 4.76
C ARG A 128 -1.96 14.10 4.23
N LEU A 129 -3.16 13.62 3.97
CA LEU A 129 -3.37 12.31 3.33
C LEU A 129 -3.24 12.37 1.79
N TYR A 130 -3.12 13.54 1.16
CA TYR A 130 -2.99 13.71 -0.30
C TYR A 130 -2.02 14.83 -0.70
#